data_AF-A0A0B0MEQ4-F1
#
_entry.id   AF-A0A0B0MEQ4-F1
#
_cell.length_a   1.000
_cell.length_b   1.000
_cell.length_c   1.000
_cell.angle_alpha   90.00
_cell.angle_beta   90.00
_cell.angle_gamma   90.00
#
_symmetry.space_group_name_H-M   'P 1'
#
loop_
_entity.id
_entity.type
_entity.pdbx_description
1 polymer ?
#
loop_
_entity_poly.entity_id
_entity_poly.type
_entity_poly.pdbx_seq_one_letter_code
_entity_poly.pdbx_strand_id
1 'polypeptide(L)'
;MYVEKRSRNIADKSEMRKTPSLVDLCVRTVIDNVRYLGDVGETDSHLLERILPHCTVDQLLHVEKSTKGRDLSSVTDKLWKNFYELQFGRESMKIVIERMKLKKVSFRWRQLYEAKLKDVQEAENKAIDRLKQLYKKEDARKQSRQVQLCTKVPPSSKRSFFAGSGPGYNMSNVKSNIMKKAKIDLMKSQEVKNLAAMKKKAVQSYHSGTTITKSSGFCGKNSASTSKHSKPLERRF
;
A
#
# COMPACT_ATOMS: atom_id res chain seq x y z
N MET A 1 41.44 -24.20 11.96
CA MET A 1 40.67 -23.78 10.77
C MET A 1 41.61 -23.80 9.59
N TYR A 2 41.57 -24.86 8.78
CA TYR A 2 42.40 -24.97 7.57
C TYR A 2 41.63 -24.40 6.39
N VAL A 3 42.20 -23.36 5.77
CA VAL A 3 41.69 -22.78 4.52
C VAL A 3 42.22 -23.65 3.39
N GLU A 4 41.33 -24.49 2.86
CA GLU A 4 41.57 -25.37 1.73
C GLU A 4 41.80 -24.52 0.46
N LYS A 5 43.08 -24.37 0.11
CA LYS A 5 43.50 -23.71 -1.12
C LYS A 5 43.06 -24.55 -2.31
N ARG A 6 41.94 -24.15 -2.92
CA ARG A 6 41.43 -24.65 -4.20
C ARG A 6 42.56 -24.62 -5.23
N SER A 7 43.07 -25.81 -5.56
CA SER A 7 44.13 -26.05 -6.53
C SER A 7 43.83 -25.34 -7.84
N ARG A 8 44.65 -24.34 -8.17
CA ARG A 8 44.68 -23.75 -9.51
C ARG A 8 45.18 -24.84 -10.45
N ASN A 9 44.35 -25.13 -11.45
CA ASN A 9 44.51 -26.16 -12.46
C ASN A 9 45.95 -26.22 -13.00
N ILE A 10 46.61 -27.36 -12.78
CA ILE A 10 47.95 -27.72 -13.28
C ILE A 10 47.92 -27.99 -14.81
N ALA A 11 46.73 -28.03 -15.41
CA ALA A 11 46.52 -28.30 -16.83
C ALA A 11 46.90 -27.15 -17.79
N ASP A 12 47.14 -25.94 -17.28
CA ASP A 12 47.37 -24.75 -18.13
C ASP A 12 48.85 -24.54 -18.51
N LYS A 13 49.77 -25.36 -17.99
CA LYS A 13 51.22 -25.21 -18.26
C LYS A 13 51.71 -25.89 -19.53
N SER A 14 50.92 -26.74 -20.19
CA SER A 14 51.34 -27.48 -21.39
C SER A 14 51.07 -26.76 -22.72
N GLU A 15 50.29 -25.67 -22.74
CA GLU A 15 50.07 -24.89 -23.97
C GLU A 15 51.15 -23.80 -24.21
N MET A 16 52.04 -23.54 -23.26
CA MET A 16 53.03 -22.46 -23.33
C MET A 16 54.26 -22.76 -24.23
N ARG A 17 54.20 -23.74 -25.13
CA ARG A 17 55.33 -24.08 -26.04
C ARG A 17 54.93 -24.25 -27.51
N LYS A 18 53.92 -23.52 -27.95
CA LYS A 18 53.66 -23.29 -29.38
C LYS A 18 53.57 -21.79 -29.59
N THR A 19 54.32 -21.27 -30.55
CA THR A 19 54.19 -19.87 -30.98
C THR A 19 52.73 -19.67 -31.39
N PRO A 20 51.99 -18.74 -30.76
CA PRO A 20 50.59 -18.53 -31.10
C PRO A 20 50.48 -18.16 -32.58
N SER A 21 49.48 -18.71 -33.26
CA SER A 21 49.16 -18.30 -34.62
C SER A 21 48.82 -16.81 -34.63
N LEU A 22 49.06 -16.12 -35.75
CA LEU A 22 48.63 -14.73 -35.93
C LEU A 22 47.13 -14.58 -35.62
N VAL A 23 46.32 -15.56 -36.02
CA VAL A 23 44.88 -15.57 -35.74
C VAL A 23 44.60 -15.62 -34.23
N ASP A 24 45.33 -16.44 -33.47
CA ASP A 24 45.14 -16.56 -32.02
C ASP A 24 45.54 -15.27 -31.31
N LEU A 25 46.58 -14.59 -31.80
CA LEU A 25 46.98 -13.28 -31.28
C LEU A 25 45.87 -12.24 -31.51
N CYS A 26 45.30 -12.19 -32.72
CA CYS A 26 44.19 -11.31 -33.05
C CYS A 26 42.95 -11.60 -32.19
N VAL A 27 42.60 -12.88 -31.99
CA VAL A 27 41.48 -13.27 -31.14
C VAL A 27 41.69 -12.80 -29.70
N ARG A 28 42.88 -12.94 -29.13
CA ARG A 28 43.21 -12.44 -27.78
C ARG A 28 43.05 -10.93 -27.69
N THR A 29 43.60 -10.19 -28.65
CA THR A 29 43.46 -8.72 -28.71
C THR A 29 41.99 -8.30 -28.80
N VAL A 30 41.18 -9.03 -29.57
CA VAL A 30 39.74 -8.76 -29.66
C VAL A 30 39.05 -9.08 -28.33
N ILE A 31 39.39 -10.19 -27.66
CA ILE A 31 38.86 -10.54 -26.33
C ILE A 31 39.16 -9.45 -25.30
N ASP A 32 40.37 -8.88 -25.32
CA ASP A 32 40.73 -7.78 -24.42
C ASP A 32 39.96 -6.49 -24.73
N ASN A 33 39.54 -6.32 -26.00
CA ASN A 33 38.86 -5.12 -26.51
C ASN A 33 37.38 -5.34 -26.88
N VAL A 34 36.71 -6.35 -26.30
CA VAL A 34 35.31 -6.69 -26.61
C VAL A 34 34.34 -5.51 -26.42
N ARG A 35 34.69 -4.55 -25.55
CA ARG A 35 33.89 -3.33 -25.32
C ARG A 35 33.70 -2.48 -26.58
N TYR A 36 34.62 -2.57 -27.53
CA TYR A 36 34.59 -1.80 -28.77
C TYR A 36 34.05 -2.63 -29.95
N LEU A 37 33.57 -3.86 -29.70
CA LEU A 37 33.02 -4.72 -30.73
C LEU A 37 31.68 -4.15 -31.21
N GLY A 38 31.61 -3.81 -32.49
CA GLY A 38 30.44 -3.23 -33.15
C GLY A 38 29.72 -4.24 -34.02
N ASP A 39 29.59 -3.92 -35.30
CA ASP A 39 29.03 -4.83 -36.32
C ASP A 39 30.02 -5.97 -36.61
N VAL A 40 29.55 -7.21 -36.49
CA VAL A 40 30.33 -8.43 -36.77
C VAL A 40 29.70 -9.29 -37.86
N GLY A 41 28.76 -8.75 -38.65
CA GLY A 41 28.01 -9.49 -39.66
C GLY A 41 28.89 -10.11 -40.75
N GLU A 42 29.99 -9.44 -41.09
CA GLU A 42 30.94 -9.89 -42.12
C GLU A 42 32.00 -10.89 -41.60
N THR A 43 32.10 -11.08 -40.29
CA THR A 43 33.12 -11.94 -39.69
C THR A 43 32.78 -13.42 -39.85
N ASP A 44 33.82 -14.28 -39.89
CA ASP A 44 33.65 -15.72 -39.95
C ASP A 44 33.03 -16.30 -38.67
N SER A 45 32.11 -17.26 -38.84
CA SER A 45 31.37 -17.91 -37.76
C SER A 45 32.30 -18.60 -36.75
N HIS A 46 33.41 -19.18 -37.22
CA HIS A 46 34.35 -19.89 -36.37
C HIS A 46 35.15 -18.96 -35.44
N LEU A 47 35.49 -17.76 -35.90
CA LEU A 47 36.12 -16.74 -35.05
C LEU A 47 35.12 -16.22 -34.01
N LEU A 48 33.88 -16.03 -34.45
CA LEU A 48 32.81 -15.54 -33.61
C LEU A 48 32.48 -16.53 -32.47
N GLU A 49 32.51 -17.84 -32.75
CA GLU A 49 32.37 -18.90 -31.73
C GLU A 49 33.47 -18.86 -30.65
N ARG A 50 34.66 -18.33 -30.97
CA ARG A 50 35.76 -18.18 -29.99
C ARG A 50 35.68 -16.88 -29.21
N ILE A 51 35.26 -15.79 -29.85
CA ILE A 51 35.26 -14.45 -29.25
C ILE A 51 34.01 -14.22 -28.40
N LEU A 52 32.82 -14.56 -28.92
CA LEU A 52 31.55 -14.25 -28.26
C LEU A 52 31.31 -14.88 -26.87
N PRO A 53 31.85 -16.08 -26.53
CA PRO A 53 31.73 -16.62 -25.18
C PRO A 53 32.34 -15.73 -24.10
N HIS A 54 33.30 -14.87 -24.46
CA HIS A 54 33.95 -13.94 -23.54
C HIS A 54 33.21 -12.61 -23.39
N CYS A 55 32.16 -12.37 -24.18
CA CYS A 55 31.35 -11.16 -24.09
C CYS A 55 30.46 -11.15 -22.84
N THR A 56 30.25 -9.97 -22.25
CA THR A 56 29.17 -9.74 -21.29
C THR A 56 27.82 -9.72 -22.00
N VAL A 57 26.74 -9.99 -21.27
CA VAL A 57 25.36 -9.96 -21.80
C VAL A 57 25.06 -8.65 -22.55
N ASP A 58 25.41 -7.51 -21.95
CA ASP A 58 25.15 -6.18 -22.55
C ASP A 58 25.94 -5.96 -23.84
N GLN A 59 27.16 -6.51 -23.90
CA GLN A 59 28.01 -6.43 -25.09
C GLN A 59 27.44 -7.31 -26.20
N LEU A 60 27.01 -8.53 -25.86
CA LEU A 60 26.37 -9.41 -26.83
C LEU A 60 25.08 -8.78 -27.38
N LEU A 61 24.27 -8.16 -26.52
CA LEU A 61 23.08 -7.43 -26.92
C LEU A 61 23.42 -6.22 -27.81
N HIS A 62 24.51 -5.51 -27.53
CA HIS A 62 24.97 -4.40 -28.35
C HIS A 62 25.40 -4.87 -29.74
N VAL A 63 26.24 -5.90 -29.81
CA VAL A 63 26.72 -6.49 -31.08
C VAL A 63 25.54 -6.93 -31.94
N GLU A 64 24.54 -7.60 -31.34
CA GLU A 64 23.35 -8.05 -32.07
C GLU A 64 22.42 -6.91 -32.52
N LYS A 65 22.44 -5.75 -31.85
CA LYS A 65 21.73 -4.54 -32.29
C LYS A 65 22.50 -3.78 -33.37
N SER A 66 23.82 -3.80 -33.30
CA SER A 66 24.72 -3.11 -34.22
C SER A 66 24.89 -3.88 -35.53
N THR A 67 24.76 -5.21 -35.51
CA THR A 67 24.91 -6.07 -36.68
C THR A 67 23.74 -5.89 -37.66
N LYS A 68 24.04 -5.53 -38.91
CA LYS A 68 23.04 -5.40 -39.98
C LYS A 68 23.30 -6.44 -41.07
N GLY A 69 22.27 -7.20 -41.46
CA GLY A 69 22.29 -8.03 -42.67
C GLY A 69 22.65 -9.51 -42.50
N ARG A 70 23.03 -9.98 -41.30
CA ARG A 70 23.26 -11.42 -41.04
C ARG A 70 22.68 -11.89 -39.70
N ASP A 71 21.97 -13.01 -39.72
CA ASP A 71 21.44 -13.64 -38.52
C ASP A 71 22.55 -14.42 -37.79
N LEU A 72 22.99 -13.89 -36.65
CA LEU A 72 23.96 -14.57 -35.75
C LEU A 72 23.33 -15.67 -34.88
N SER A 73 22.03 -15.96 -35.09
CA SER A 73 21.21 -16.79 -34.23
C SER A 73 21.81 -18.17 -33.94
N SER A 74 22.52 -18.78 -34.89
CA SER A 74 23.10 -20.12 -34.71
C SER A 74 24.17 -20.18 -33.63
N VAL A 75 24.97 -19.11 -33.52
CA VAL A 75 26.05 -18.99 -32.52
C VAL A 75 25.50 -18.38 -31.24
N THR A 76 24.69 -17.32 -31.35
CA THR A 76 24.25 -16.57 -30.18
C THR A 76 23.16 -17.26 -29.38
N ASP A 77 22.30 -18.10 -29.97
CA ASP A 77 21.22 -18.76 -29.22
C ASP A 77 21.76 -19.72 -28.14
N LYS A 78 22.89 -20.41 -28.42
CA LYS A 78 23.62 -21.21 -27.42
C LYS A 78 24.19 -20.35 -26.29
N LEU A 79 24.72 -19.18 -26.63
CA LEU A 79 25.27 -18.23 -25.65
C LEU A 79 24.17 -17.65 -24.78
N TRP A 80 23.05 -17.24 -25.37
CA TRP A 80 21.88 -16.73 -24.66
C TRP A 80 21.32 -17.76 -23.68
N LYS A 81 21.32 -19.04 -24.04
CA LYS A 81 20.98 -20.11 -23.10
C LYS A 81 21.94 -20.16 -21.90
N ASN A 82 23.25 -20.07 -22.12
CA ASN A 82 24.24 -20.06 -21.04
C ASN A 82 24.11 -18.82 -20.15
N PHE A 83 23.89 -17.63 -20.73
CA PHE A 83 23.65 -16.40 -19.98
C PHE A 83 22.37 -16.48 -19.15
N TYR A 84 21.33 -17.11 -19.68
CA TYR A 84 20.10 -17.35 -18.94
C TYR A 84 20.35 -18.24 -17.71
N GLU A 85 21.16 -19.30 -17.86
CA GLU A 85 21.57 -20.15 -16.73
C GLU A 85 22.35 -19.35 -15.68
N LEU A 86 23.28 -18.50 -16.13
CA LEU A 86 24.16 -17.74 -15.26
C LEU A 86 23.41 -16.67 -14.46
N GLN A 87 22.46 -15.99 -15.09
CA GLN A 87 21.70 -14.88 -14.48
C GLN A 87 20.53 -15.37 -13.62
N PHE A 88 19.74 -16.31 -14.13
CA PHE A 88 18.49 -16.74 -13.49
C PHE A 88 18.57 -18.14 -12.86
N GLY A 89 19.67 -18.86 -13.05
CA GLY A 89 19.88 -20.21 -12.53
C GLY A 89 19.34 -21.33 -13.42
N ARG A 90 19.71 -22.57 -13.07
CA ARG A 90 19.26 -23.78 -13.79
C ARG A 90 17.78 -24.07 -13.67
N GLU A 91 17.19 -23.77 -12.52
CA GLU A 91 15.79 -24.08 -12.22
C GLU A 91 14.84 -23.28 -13.12
N SER A 92 15.09 -21.98 -13.25
CA SER A 92 14.31 -21.11 -14.13
C SER A 92 14.43 -21.54 -15.60
N MET A 93 15.63 -21.93 -16.05
CA MET A 93 15.82 -22.48 -17.39
C MET A 93 15.00 -23.76 -17.59
N LYS A 94 15.06 -24.69 -16.65
CA LYS A 94 14.31 -25.95 -16.72
C LYS A 94 12.81 -25.70 -16.86
N ILE A 95 12.27 -24.77 -16.07
CA ILE A 95 10.87 -24.34 -16.15
C ILE A 95 10.54 -23.76 -17.54
N VAL A 96 11.42 -22.94 -18.12
CA VAL A 96 11.20 -22.38 -19.45
C VAL A 96 11.19 -23.48 -20.53
N ILE A 97 12.13 -24.43 -20.47
CA ILE A 97 12.18 -25.58 -21.38
C ILE A 97 10.93 -26.45 -21.24
N GLU A 98 10.47 -26.71 -20.02
CA GLU A 98 9.24 -27.46 -19.76
C GLU A 98 8.02 -26.73 -20.34
N ARG A 99 7.90 -25.42 -20.14
CA ARG A 99 6.82 -24.60 -20.73
C ARG A 99 6.82 -24.63 -22.25
N MET A 100 8.00 -24.59 -22.87
CA MET A 100 8.15 -24.70 -24.32
C MET A 100 7.68 -26.06 -24.83
N LYS A 101 8.10 -27.14 -24.17
CA LYS A 101 7.68 -28.51 -24.51
C LYS A 101 6.16 -28.68 -24.39
N LEU A 102 5.57 -28.18 -23.31
CA LEU A 102 4.12 -28.24 -23.08
C LEU A 102 3.33 -27.49 -24.15
N LYS A 103 3.79 -26.28 -24.51
CA LYS A 103 3.13 -25.46 -25.53
C LYS A 103 3.50 -25.85 -26.96
N LYS A 104 4.47 -26.76 -27.15
CA LYS A 104 5.05 -27.16 -28.44
C LYS A 104 5.56 -25.96 -29.27
N VAL A 105 6.08 -24.92 -28.62
CA VAL A 105 6.65 -23.75 -29.29
C VAL A 105 8.13 -23.64 -28.96
N SER A 106 8.94 -23.38 -29.98
CA SER A 106 10.33 -22.95 -29.81
C SER A 106 10.40 -21.44 -29.96
N PHE A 107 11.08 -20.78 -29.01
CA PHE A 107 11.38 -19.36 -29.05
C PHE A 107 12.88 -19.18 -28.96
N ARG A 108 13.39 -18.07 -29.51
CA ARG A 108 14.80 -17.70 -29.37
C ARG A 108 15.10 -17.38 -27.91
N TRP A 109 16.23 -17.84 -27.39
CA TRP A 109 16.63 -17.60 -26.00
C TRP A 109 16.79 -16.11 -25.69
N ARG A 110 17.20 -15.32 -26.69
CA ARG A 110 17.23 -13.85 -26.60
C ARG A 110 15.87 -13.25 -26.20
N GLN A 111 14.79 -13.67 -26.87
CA GLN A 111 13.45 -13.13 -26.63
C GLN A 111 12.96 -13.49 -25.23
N LEU A 112 13.27 -14.71 -24.77
CA LEU A 112 12.96 -15.14 -23.41
C LEU A 112 13.70 -14.32 -22.37
N TYR A 113 14.98 -14.02 -22.63
CA TYR A 113 15.80 -13.19 -21.76
C TYR A 113 15.21 -11.78 -21.64
N GLU A 114 14.88 -11.15 -22.77
CA GLU A 114 14.26 -9.81 -22.77
C GLU A 114 12.91 -9.78 -22.06
N ALA A 115 12.05 -10.78 -22.32
CA ALA A 115 10.76 -10.89 -21.64
C ALA A 115 10.93 -11.04 -20.12
N LYS A 116 11.89 -11.84 -19.68
CA LYS A 116 12.20 -12.02 -18.26
C LYS A 116 12.77 -10.77 -17.62
N LEU A 117 13.61 -10.03 -18.33
CA LEU A 117 14.14 -8.77 -17.83
C LEU A 117 13.01 -7.75 -17.59
N LYS A 118 12.03 -7.68 -18.50
CA LYS A 118 10.83 -6.86 -18.33
C LYS A 118 9.99 -7.29 -17.12
N ASP A 119 9.76 -8.60 -16.94
CA ASP A 119 9.04 -9.13 -15.78
C ASP A 119 9.70 -8.71 -14.45
N VAL A 120 11.03 -8.80 -14.38
CA VAL A 120 11.81 -8.41 -13.19
C VAL A 120 11.71 -6.91 -12.96
N GLN A 121 11.91 -6.09 -13.99
CA GLN A 121 11.83 -4.64 -13.88
C GLN A 121 10.43 -4.17 -13.45
N GLU A 122 9.37 -4.81 -13.94
CA GLU A 122 8.01 -4.53 -13.47
C GLU A 122 7.81 -4.90 -12.00
N ALA A 123 8.37 -6.02 -11.55
CA ALA A 123 8.30 -6.42 -10.15
C ALA A 123 9.04 -5.44 -9.24
N GLU A 124 10.21 -4.96 -9.66
CA GLU A 124 10.98 -3.92 -8.97
C GLU A 124 10.20 -2.60 -8.90
N ASN A 125 9.66 -2.13 -10.02
CA ASN A 125 8.85 -0.91 -10.06
C ASN A 125 7.63 -1.00 -9.13
N LYS A 126 6.93 -2.14 -9.12
CA LYS A 126 5.82 -2.39 -8.18
C LYS A 126 6.28 -2.34 -6.72
N ALA A 127 7.47 -2.86 -6.41
CA ALA A 127 8.03 -2.80 -5.06
C ALA A 127 8.42 -1.36 -4.65
N ILE A 128 9.03 -0.61 -5.57
CA ILE A 128 9.38 0.80 -5.38
C ILE A 128 8.12 1.65 -5.15
N ASP A 129 7.07 1.42 -5.93
CA ASP A 129 5.80 2.14 -5.79
C ASP A 129 5.12 1.84 -4.45
N ARG A 130 5.12 0.58 -4.02
CA ARG A 130 4.65 0.19 -2.68
C ARG A 130 5.42 0.92 -1.59
N LEU A 131 6.75 0.97 -1.69
CA LEU A 131 7.59 1.70 -0.74
C LEU A 131 7.25 3.19 -0.71
N LYS A 132 7.11 3.82 -1.88
CA LYS A 132 6.73 5.23 -2.02
C LYS A 132 5.37 5.53 -1.39
N GLN A 133 4.40 4.63 -1.54
CA GLN A 133 3.09 4.75 -0.90
C GLN A 133 3.18 4.69 0.62
N LEU A 134 4.01 3.80 1.17
CA LEU A 134 4.23 3.69 2.62
C LEU A 134 4.84 4.97 3.20
N TYR A 135 5.86 5.55 2.55
CA TYR A 135 6.45 6.82 2.97
C TYR A 135 5.42 7.95 2.95
N LYS A 136 4.66 8.11 1.86
CA LYS A 136 3.59 9.12 1.77
C LYS A 136 2.55 8.97 2.88
N LYS A 137 2.15 7.74 3.20
CA LYS A 137 1.19 7.45 4.27
C LYS A 137 1.75 7.83 5.64
N GLU A 138 3.02 7.54 5.88
CA GLU A 138 3.71 7.87 7.12
C GLU A 138 3.92 9.38 7.28
N ASP A 139 4.30 10.07 6.20
CA ASP A 139 4.42 11.53 6.19
C ASP A 139 3.07 12.19 6.43
N ALA A 140 1.99 11.73 5.79
CA ALA A 140 0.63 12.22 6.06
C ALA A 140 0.21 11.98 7.52
N ARG A 141 0.61 10.85 8.13
CA ARG A 141 0.38 10.56 9.56
C ARG A 141 1.14 11.52 10.46
N LYS A 142 2.37 11.92 10.09
CA LYS A 142 3.15 12.91 10.84
C LYS A 142 2.57 14.32 10.68
N GLN A 143 2.23 14.71 9.45
CA GLN A 143 1.64 16.01 9.13
C GLN A 143 0.26 16.21 9.78
N SER A 144 -0.55 15.16 9.92
CA SER A 144 -1.84 15.26 10.62
C SER A 144 -1.69 15.43 12.14
N ARG A 145 -0.57 14.99 12.72
CA ARG A 145 -0.23 15.21 14.13
C ARG A 145 0.47 16.55 14.37
N GLN A 146 0.99 17.18 13.31
CA GLN A 146 1.64 18.47 13.41
C GLN A 146 0.60 19.57 13.65
N VAL A 147 0.91 20.45 14.60
CA VAL A 147 0.07 21.62 14.91
C VAL A 147 0.05 22.53 13.69
N GLN A 148 -1.11 22.64 13.04
CA GLN A 148 -1.32 23.57 11.94
C GLN A 148 -1.69 24.94 12.51
N LEU A 149 -0.97 25.98 12.06
CA LEU A 149 -1.32 27.37 12.38
C LEU A 149 -2.64 27.69 11.67
N CYS A 150 -3.73 27.84 12.42
CA CYS A 150 -4.99 28.34 11.86
C CYS A 150 -4.81 29.80 11.42
N THR A 151 -4.63 30.02 10.12
CA THR A 151 -4.66 31.36 9.50
C THR A 151 -6.08 31.90 9.35
N LYS A 152 -7.10 31.06 9.59
CA LYS A 152 -8.46 31.53 9.78
C LYS A 152 -8.50 32.33 11.06
N VAL A 153 -8.45 33.66 10.92
CA VAL A 153 -8.98 34.58 11.92
C VAL A 153 -10.39 34.06 12.25
N PRO A 154 -10.69 33.75 13.52
CA PRO A 154 -12.05 33.35 13.89
C PRO A 154 -12.99 34.40 13.28
N PRO A 155 -14.11 33.99 12.64
CA PRO A 155 -15.00 34.96 12.03
C PRO A 155 -15.25 36.06 13.06
N SER A 156 -14.86 37.29 12.71
CA SER A 156 -15.03 38.50 13.51
C SER A 156 -16.52 38.87 13.57
N SER A 157 -17.36 37.87 13.86
CA SER A 157 -18.64 38.10 14.48
C SER A 157 -18.31 38.55 15.88
N LYS A 158 -18.79 39.74 16.24
CA LYS A 158 -18.92 40.18 17.63
C LYS A 158 -19.75 39.14 18.37
N ARG A 159 -19.14 38.01 18.75
CA ARG A 159 -19.79 36.96 19.52
C ARG A 159 -19.92 37.51 20.92
N SER A 160 -21.11 38.02 21.21
CA SER A 160 -21.51 38.36 22.55
C SER A 160 -21.21 37.16 23.47
N PHE A 161 -20.54 37.42 24.59
CA PHE A 161 -20.37 36.48 25.69
C PHE A 161 -21.74 36.10 26.27
N PHE A 162 -22.53 35.29 25.56
CA PHE A 162 -23.80 34.77 26.05
C PHE A 162 -23.89 33.29 25.70
N ALA A 163 -23.82 32.51 26.78
CA ALA A 163 -24.63 31.33 27.05
C ALA A 163 -25.50 30.83 25.89
N GLY A 164 -25.35 29.54 25.59
CA GLY A 164 -25.99 28.87 24.47
C GLY A 164 -27.50 29.10 24.37
N SER A 165 -27.90 29.67 23.25
CA SER A 165 -29.27 29.61 22.72
C SER A 165 -29.34 28.50 21.68
N GLY A 166 -29.34 27.26 22.15
CA GLY A 166 -30.06 26.16 21.49
C GLY A 166 -31.50 26.14 22.02
N PRO A 167 -32.43 25.38 21.40
CA PRO A 167 -33.88 25.49 21.62
C PRO A 167 -34.24 25.56 23.12
N GLY A 168 -34.55 26.76 23.58
CA GLY A 168 -34.56 27.11 25.00
C GLY A 168 -35.77 26.55 25.70
N TYR A 169 -35.56 25.54 26.54
CA TYR A 169 -36.43 25.32 27.69
C TYR A 169 -36.40 26.60 28.53
N ASN A 170 -37.53 27.28 28.73
CA ASN A 170 -37.58 28.50 29.55
C ASN A 170 -37.32 28.13 31.02
N MET A 171 -36.06 28.26 31.46
CA MET A 171 -35.58 27.98 32.83
C MET A 171 -35.17 29.27 33.56
N SER A 172 -35.91 30.36 33.35
CA SER A 172 -35.63 31.68 33.93
C SER A 172 -35.76 31.74 35.46
N ASN A 173 -36.51 30.81 36.07
CA ASN A 173 -36.86 30.89 37.49
C ASN A 173 -35.99 30.02 38.42
N VAL A 174 -34.86 29.49 37.94
CA VAL A 174 -34.02 28.55 38.70
C VAL A 174 -32.69 29.19 39.08
N LYS A 175 -32.44 29.33 40.39
CA LYS A 175 -31.30 30.11 40.93
C LYS A 175 -29.92 29.47 40.79
N SER A 176 -29.77 28.15 40.61
CA SER A 176 -28.43 27.49 40.57
C SER A 176 -28.18 26.68 39.29
N ASN A 177 -26.92 26.67 38.83
CA ASN A 177 -26.50 25.97 37.60
C ASN A 177 -26.72 24.45 37.66
N ILE A 178 -26.56 23.85 38.83
CA ILE A 178 -26.80 22.41 39.06
C ILE A 178 -28.29 22.11 38.91
N MET A 179 -29.17 22.92 39.52
CA MET A 179 -30.62 22.76 39.41
C MET A 179 -31.13 22.99 37.99
N LYS A 180 -30.52 23.93 37.25
CA LYS A 180 -30.79 24.11 35.83
C LYS A 180 -30.46 22.83 35.05
N LYS A 181 -29.25 22.28 35.22
CA LYS A 181 -28.83 21.05 34.55
C LYS A 181 -29.75 19.87 34.87
N ALA A 182 -30.07 19.66 36.15
CA ALA A 182 -30.97 18.58 36.57
C ALA A 182 -32.37 18.69 35.95
N LYS A 183 -32.96 19.90 35.88
CA LYS A 183 -34.25 20.10 35.22
C LYS A 183 -34.20 19.89 33.72
N ILE A 184 -33.09 20.27 33.09
CA ILE A 184 -32.88 20.04 31.65
C ILE A 184 -32.80 18.55 31.35
N ASP A 185 -32.02 17.81 32.14
CA ASP A 185 -31.84 16.38 31.98
C ASP A 185 -33.15 15.63 32.25
N LEU A 186 -33.94 16.07 33.24
CA LEU A 186 -35.29 15.57 33.47
C LEU A 186 -36.22 15.80 32.27
N MET A 187 -36.24 17.02 31.71
CA MET A 187 -37.08 17.34 30.54
C MET A 187 -36.64 16.60 29.27
N LYS A 188 -35.36 16.22 29.18
CA LYS A 188 -34.81 15.41 28.07
C LYS A 188 -34.94 13.90 28.28
N SER A 189 -35.28 13.47 29.49
CA SER A 189 -35.42 12.06 29.86
C SER A 189 -36.49 11.35 29.02
N GLN A 190 -36.32 10.04 28.88
CA GLN A 190 -37.24 9.20 28.11
C GLN A 190 -38.63 9.15 28.75
N GLU A 191 -38.71 9.22 30.09
CA GLU A 191 -39.95 9.19 30.85
C GLU A 191 -40.85 10.38 30.53
N VAL A 192 -40.29 11.61 30.50
CA VAL A 192 -41.04 12.83 30.15
C VAL A 192 -41.49 12.80 28.68
N LYS A 193 -40.65 12.28 27.78
CA LYS A 193 -41.02 12.08 26.36
C LYS A 193 -42.16 11.08 26.21
N ASN A 194 -42.13 9.98 26.96
CA ASN A 194 -43.18 8.97 26.96
C ASN A 194 -44.50 9.53 27.51
N LEU A 195 -44.46 10.30 28.60
CA LEU A 195 -45.63 10.98 29.15
C LEU A 195 -46.24 11.99 28.17
N ALA A 196 -45.40 12.78 27.48
CA ALA A 196 -45.87 13.72 26.46
C ALA A 196 -46.49 12.99 25.26
N ALA A 197 -45.90 11.87 24.82
CA ALA A 197 -46.45 11.04 23.76
C ALA A 197 -47.79 10.41 24.15
N MET A 198 -47.93 9.91 25.39
CA MET A 198 -49.19 9.37 25.92
C MET A 198 -50.28 10.44 26.02
N LYS A 199 -49.95 11.66 26.47
CA LYS A 199 -50.89 12.79 26.48
C LYS A 199 -51.33 13.19 25.06
N LYS A 200 -50.41 13.20 24.09
CA LYS A 200 -50.74 13.52 22.70
C LYS A 200 -51.66 12.47 22.06
N LYS A 201 -51.44 11.19 22.37
CA LYS A 201 -52.34 10.09 21.97
C LYS A 201 -53.69 10.18 22.66
N ALA A 202 -53.75 10.57 23.93
CA ALA A 202 -55.00 10.80 24.64
C ALA A 202 -55.82 11.93 24.00
N VAL A 203 -55.19 13.04 23.59
CA VAL A 203 -55.89 14.14 22.89
C VAL A 203 -56.45 13.68 21.54
N GLN A 204 -55.67 12.92 20.75
CA GLN A 204 -56.13 12.37 19.48
C GLN A 204 -57.24 11.30 19.64
N SER A 205 -57.32 10.63 20.79
CA SER A 205 -58.37 9.67 21.10
C SER A 205 -59.75 10.31 21.32
N TYR A 206 -59.83 11.62 21.56
CA TYR A 206 -61.11 12.33 21.72
C TYR A 206 -61.64 12.94 20.42
N HIS A 207 -61.12 12.54 19.25
CA HIS A 207 -61.51 13.11 17.95
C HIS A 207 -62.12 12.04 17.03
N SER A 208 -62.82 11.07 17.61
CA SER A 208 -63.66 10.10 16.89
C SER A 208 -64.85 9.72 17.76
N GLY A 209 -66.04 10.23 17.42
CA GLY A 209 -67.32 9.78 17.98
C GLY A 209 -68.16 10.84 18.71
N THR A 210 -69.12 11.40 17.98
CA THR A 210 -70.53 11.72 18.32
C THR A 210 -70.92 12.16 19.75
N THR A 211 -71.64 13.30 19.76
CA THR A 211 -72.51 13.90 20.79
C THR A 211 -73.10 12.97 21.86
N ILE A 212 -73.06 13.40 23.15
CA ILE A 212 -74.24 13.62 24.03
C ILE A 212 -73.83 13.92 25.50
N THR A 213 -74.43 15.01 26.01
CA THR A 213 -74.75 15.42 27.40
C THR A 213 -73.70 15.84 28.46
N LYS A 214 -73.99 17.05 28.98
CA LYS A 214 -73.59 17.71 30.24
C LYS A 214 -73.63 16.82 31.49
N SER A 215 -72.78 17.09 32.48
CA SER A 215 -73.14 17.64 33.82
C SER A 215 -71.85 17.93 34.63
N SER A 216 -71.69 19.14 35.17
CA SER A 216 -71.81 19.48 36.62
C SER A 216 -70.79 18.81 37.55
N GLY A 217 -70.08 19.60 38.36
CA GLY A 217 -69.40 19.04 39.55
C GLY A 217 -68.36 19.95 40.18
N PHE A 218 -68.75 20.59 41.28
CA PHE A 218 -67.97 21.51 42.10
C PHE A 218 -66.99 20.81 43.06
N CYS A 219 -66.10 21.62 43.65
CA CYS A 219 -65.58 21.54 45.03
C CYS A 219 -64.45 20.57 45.40
N GLY A 220 -63.54 21.04 46.26
CA GLY A 220 -62.70 20.18 47.08
C GLY A 220 -61.44 20.82 47.65
N LYS A 221 -61.57 21.80 48.55
CA LYS A 221 -60.50 22.25 49.44
C LYS A 221 -60.28 21.23 50.59
N ASN A 222 -59.11 21.33 51.23
CA ASN A 222 -58.74 20.76 52.56
C ASN A 222 -58.29 19.29 52.51
N SER A 223 -57.40 18.75 53.34
CA SER A 223 -56.50 19.24 54.38
C SER A 223 -55.58 18.06 54.78
N ALA A 224 -54.43 18.39 55.35
CA ALA A 224 -53.70 17.67 56.41
C ALA A 224 -53.43 16.14 56.29
N SER A 225 -52.18 15.74 56.55
CA SER A 225 -51.80 15.17 57.86
C SER A 225 -50.43 14.46 57.80
N THR A 226 -49.60 14.79 58.80
CA THR A 226 -48.57 14.06 59.56
C THR A 226 -47.95 12.76 58.97
N SER A 227 -46.66 12.46 59.12
CA SER A 227 -45.99 12.22 60.41
C SER A 227 -44.48 11.92 60.27
N LYS A 228 -43.71 12.52 61.19
CA LYS A 228 -42.53 12.06 61.96
C LYS A 228 -41.44 11.13 61.35
N HIS A 229 -40.21 11.68 61.41
CA HIS A 229 -38.92 11.14 61.91
C HIS A 229 -38.31 9.82 61.38
N SER A 230 -37.06 9.93 60.92
CA SER A 230 -35.91 9.24 61.54
C SER A 230 -34.58 9.97 61.26
N LYS A 231 -33.67 9.91 62.24
CA LYS A 231 -32.39 10.63 62.38
C LYS A 231 -31.25 9.98 61.56
N PRO A 232 -30.10 10.64 61.37
CA PRO A 232 -29.04 10.22 60.45
C PRO A 232 -28.06 9.23 61.11
N LEU A 233 -27.46 8.36 60.31
CA LEU A 233 -26.33 7.52 60.72
C LEU A 233 -25.02 8.08 60.14
N GLU A 234 -24.08 8.27 61.06
CA GLU A 234 -22.72 8.76 60.88
C GLU A 234 -21.85 7.89 59.97
N ARG A 235 -20.88 8.58 59.34
CA ARG A 235 -19.66 8.01 58.76
C ARG A 235 -18.81 7.34 59.84
N ARG A 236 -18.14 6.25 59.48
CA ARG A 236 -16.86 5.87 60.08
C ARG A 236 -15.76 5.85 59.03
N PHE A 237 -14.60 6.29 59.50
CA PHE A 237 -13.29 6.31 58.85
C PHE A 237 -12.82 4.92 58.44
#